data_AF-A0A229SJF2-F1
#
_entry.id   AF-A0A229SJF2-F1
#
_cell.length_a   1.000
_cell.length_b   1.000
_cell.length_c   1.000
_cell.angle_alpha   90.00
_cell.angle_beta   90.00
_cell.angle_gamma   90.00
#
_symmetry.space_group_name_H-M   'P 1'
#
loop_
_entity.id
_entity.type
_entity.pdbx_description
1 polymer ?
#
loop_
_entity_poly.entity_id
_entity_poly.type
_entity_poly.pdbx_seq_one_letter_code
_entity_poly.pdbx_strand_id
1 'polypeptide(L)'
;MRSLLRAVQEGAPASDPALYALTEVADECRHSTMFAKAITWLGGSVVPQSRLVTKLVNVVSAVIPQGPFFWASALFFEEPVDRLQREAMNDETIQPLLRMVYRIHVLEESRHVTYAREAALRTMAEAGPLSRRLNRIGVAMLAWSLGRTLLRPATYRRAGLDSRAAYRVALANPHYHESLRWVSERLVAFCADAGFIEGWLTSAIWRRSHLL
;
A
#
# COMPACT_ATOMS: atom_id res chain seq x y z
N MET A 1 12.14 0.31 -1.20
CA MET A 1 13.55 -0.01 -1.51
C MET A 1 14.58 0.92 -0.91
N ARG A 2 14.68 2.21 -1.29
CA ARG A 2 15.77 3.08 -0.82
C ARG A 2 15.88 3.16 0.70
N SER A 3 14.76 3.33 1.41
CA SER A 3 14.74 3.40 2.88
C SER A 3 15.22 2.10 3.53
N LEU A 4 14.89 0.94 2.96
CA LEU A 4 15.33 -0.38 3.45
C LEU A 4 16.84 -0.54 3.27
N LEU A 5 17.35 -0.23 2.08
CA LEU A 5 18.79 -0.26 1.80
C LEU A 5 19.57 0.71 2.70
N ARG A 6 19.00 1.90 2.97
CA ARG A 6 19.58 2.85 3.92
C ARG A 6 19.68 2.26 5.33
N ALA A 7 18.65 1.55 5.81
CA ALA A 7 18.71 0.89 7.12
C ALA A 7 19.77 -0.21 7.19
N VAL A 8 20.04 -0.92 6.08
CA VAL A 8 21.16 -1.87 6.01
C VAL A 8 22.51 -1.14 6.07
N GLN A 9 22.64 0.00 5.38
CA GLN A 9 23.90 0.77 5.32
C GLN A 9 24.22 1.50 6.64
N GLU A 10 23.21 2.06 7.30
CA GLU A 10 23.36 2.85 8.54
C GLU A 10 23.22 1.98 9.80
N GLY A 11 22.61 0.80 9.70
CA GLY A 11 22.36 -0.10 10.81
C GLY A 11 23.53 -1.02 11.14
N ALA A 12 23.39 -1.77 12.24
CA ALA A 12 24.36 -2.79 12.62
C ALA A 12 24.38 -3.93 11.59
N PRO A 13 25.55 -4.30 11.04
CA PRO A 13 25.68 -5.46 10.17
C PRO A 13 25.14 -6.72 10.86
N ALA A 14 24.38 -7.53 10.12
CA ALA A 14 23.75 -8.78 10.60
C ALA A 14 22.68 -8.64 11.70
N SER A 15 22.22 -7.42 12.03
CA SER A 15 21.06 -7.24 12.92
C SER A 15 19.76 -7.73 12.27
N ASP A 16 18.80 -8.19 13.07
CA ASP A 16 17.49 -8.65 12.58
C ASP A 16 16.79 -7.64 11.65
N PRO A 17 16.76 -6.32 11.95
CA PRO A 17 16.18 -5.34 11.03
C PRO A 17 16.91 -5.22 9.70
N ALA A 18 18.24 -5.37 9.69
CA ALA A 18 19.04 -5.32 8.47
C ALA A 18 18.83 -6.59 7.62
N LEU A 19 18.77 -7.76 8.25
CA LEU A 19 18.49 -9.03 7.57
C LEU A 19 17.05 -9.08 7.02
N TYR A 20 16.08 -8.58 7.79
CA TYR A 20 14.71 -8.38 7.31
C TYR A 20 14.70 -7.46 6.08
N ALA A 21 15.35 -6.29 6.16
CA ALA A 21 15.37 -5.33 5.04
C ALA A 21 16.00 -5.91 3.77
N LEU A 22 17.02 -6.76 3.88
CA LEU A 22 17.60 -7.47 2.72
C LEU A 22 16.63 -8.50 2.14
N THR A 23 15.95 -9.26 2.99
CA THR A 23 14.95 -10.25 2.57
C THR A 23 13.77 -9.58 1.87
N GLU A 24 13.25 -8.50 2.44
CA GLU A 24 12.21 -7.64 1.85
C GLU A 24 12.62 -7.13 0.46
N VAL A 25 13.83 -6.58 0.32
CA VAL A 25 14.33 -6.12 -0.98
C VAL A 25 14.40 -7.26 -2.00
N ALA A 26 14.84 -8.45 -1.59
CA ALA A 26 14.94 -9.60 -2.46
C ALA A 26 13.57 -10.06 -2.98
N ASP A 27 12.58 -10.17 -2.09
CA ASP A 27 11.24 -10.61 -2.47
C ASP A 27 10.54 -9.60 -3.37
N GLU A 28 10.60 -8.33 -3.04
CA GLU A 28 9.97 -7.31 -3.86
C GLU A 28 10.58 -7.17 -5.28
N CYS A 29 11.87 -7.50 -5.42
CA CYS A 29 12.49 -7.65 -6.74
C CYS A 29 11.88 -8.82 -7.52
N ARG A 30 11.61 -9.95 -6.85
CA ARG A 30 10.95 -11.12 -7.44
C ARG A 30 9.50 -10.82 -7.76
N HIS A 31 8.75 -10.19 -6.86
CA HIS A 31 7.37 -9.74 -7.04
C HIS A 31 7.25 -8.83 -8.26
N SER A 32 8.06 -7.78 -8.34
CA SER A 32 8.08 -6.84 -9.48
C SER A 32 8.36 -7.55 -10.80
N THR A 33 9.33 -8.47 -10.81
CA THR A 33 9.67 -9.28 -11.99
C THR A 33 8.52 -10.20 -12.39
N MET A 34 7.87 -10.84 -11.41
CA MET A 34 6.74 -11.75 -11.62
C MET A 34 5.55 -11.00 -12.23
N PHE A 35 5.13 -9.86 -11.67
CA PHE A 35 4.04 -9.06 -12.22
C PHE A 35 4.36 -8.53 -13.62
N ALA A 36 5.58 -8.05 -13.87
CA ALA A 36 5.99 -7.60 -15.20
C ALA A 36 5.88 -8.72 -16.25
N LYS A 37 6.39 -9.92 -15.93
CA LYS A 37 6.28 -11.09 -16.81
C LYS A 37 4.83 -11.51 -17.03
N ALA A 38 4.00 -11.53 -15.98
CA ALA A 38 2.60 -11.88 -16.09
C ALA A 38 1.84 -10.93 -17.02
N ILE A 39 2.08 -9.61 -16.91
CA ILE A 39 1.50 -8.62 -17.83
C ILE A 39 1.91 -8.91 -19.27
N THR A 40 3.19 -9.18 -19.53
CA THR A 40 3.69 -9.49 -20.87
C THR A 40 3.08 -10.79 -21.42
N TRP A 41 3.02 -11.86 -20.62
CA TRP A 41 2.46 -13.15 -21.04
C TRP A 41 0.97 -13.08 -21.35
N LEU A 42 0.22 -12.21 -20.67
CA LEU A 42 -1.19 -11.95 -20.94
C LEU A 42 -1.41 -10.99 -22.12
N GLY A 43 -0.36 -10.60 -22.85
CA GLY A 43 -0.44 -9.64 -23.97
C GLY A 43 -0.75 -8.21 -23.53
N GLY A 44 -0.60 -7.91 -22.23
CA GLY A 44 -0.86 -6.59 -21.67
C GLY A 44 0.31 -5.63 -21.83
N SER A 45 0.07 -4.38 -21.44
CA SER A 45 1.12 -3.36 -21.33
C SER A 45 1.08 -2.70 -19.95
N VAL A 46 2.23 -2.37 -19.38
CA VAL A 46 2.29 -1.71 -18.07
C VAL A 46 1.64 -0.33 -18.14
N VAL A 47 0.88 0.06 -17.12
CA VAL A 47 0.44 1.46 -16.95
C VAL A 47 1.50 2.17 -16.10
N PRO A 48 2.36 3.02 -16.69
CA PRO A 48 3.44 3.66 -15.94
C PRO A 48 2.87 4.59 -14.87
N GLN A 49 3.62 4.72 -13.78
CA GLN A 49 3.38 5.74 -12.77
C GLN A 49 3.70 7.13 -13.35
N SER A 50 2.98 8.16 -12.90
CA SER A 50 3.29 9.55 -13.30
C SER A 50 4.72 9.92 -12.89
N ARG A 51 5.49 10.55 -13.78
CA ARG A 51 6.86 11.04 -13.48
C ARG A 51 6.90 11.95 -12.25
N LEU A 52 5.87 12.78 -12.08
CA LEU A 52 5.75 13.66 -10.91
C LEU A 52 5.57 12.83 -9.63
N VAL A 53 4.69 11.83 -9.65
CA VAL A 53 4.47 10.94 -8.51
C VAL A 53 5.74 10.16 -8.20
N THR A 54 6.42 9.61 -9.21
CA THR A 54 7.71 8.93 -9.03
C THR A 54 8.75 9.84 -8.38
N LYS A 55 8.87 11.09 -8.83
CA LYS A 55 9.79 12.08 -8.23
C LYS A 55 9.43 12.37 -6.77
N LEU A 56 8.15 12.59 -6.47
CA LEU A 56 7.67 12.84 -5.11
C LEU A 56 7.96 11.64 -4.20
N VAL A 57 7.60 10.42 -4.62
CA VAL A 57 7.87 9.19 -3.86
C VAL A 57 9.36 9.02 -3.60
N ASN A 58 10.22 9.30 -4.58
CA ASN A 58 11.68 9.23 -4.41
C ASN A 58 12.20 10.23 -3.37
N VAL A 59 11.73 11.47 -3.40
CA VAL A 59 12.11 12.50 -2.41
C VAL A 59 11.62 12.10 -1.03
N VAL A 60 10.33 11.77 -0.91
CA VAL A 60 9.69 11.34 0.33
C VAL A 60 10.42 10.15 0.94
N SER A 61 10.71 9.11 0.14
CA SER A 61 11.41 7.90 0.59
C SER A 61 12.87 8.15 0.99
N ALA A 62 13.49 9.25 0.56
CA ALA A 62 14.86 9.61 0.94
C ALA A 62 14.91 10.33 2.28
N VAL A 63 13.87 11.09 2.63
CA VAL A 63 13.87 11.97 3.82
C VAL A 63 13.05 11.42 4.99
N ILE A 64 12.04 10.60 4.73
CA ILE A 64 11.19 10.04 5.78
C ILE A 64 11.94 8.92 6.51
N PRO A 65 12.05 8.98 7.86
CA PRO A 65 12.66 7.91 8.64
C PRO A 65 11.75 6.68 8.65
N GLN A 66 12.31 5.51 9.00
CA GLN A 66 11.55 4.27 9.24
C GLN A 66 10.75 4.32 10.55
N GLY A 67 9.94 5.36 10.73
CA GLY A 67 9.07 5.59 11.89
C GLY A 67 7.62 5.18 11.63
N PRO A 68 6.67 5.67 12.46
CA PRO A 68 5.28 5.18 12.44
C PRO A 68 4.60 5.32 11.08
N PHE A 69 4.75 6.47 10.43
CA PHE A 69 4.18 6.72 9.10
C PHE A 69 4.76 5.81 8.03
N PHE A 70 6.07 5.52 8.07
CA PHE A 70 6.70 4.65 7.08
C PHE A 70 6.10 3.24 7.15
N TRP A 71 6.07 2.65 8.35
CA TRP A 71 5.53 1.30 8.53
C TRP A 71 4.02 1.23 8.30
N ALA A 72 3.25 2.23 8.75
CA ALA A 72 1.84 2.32 8.38
C ALA A 72 1.65 2.45 6.87
N SER A 73 2.49 3.23 6.17
CA SER A 73 2.37 3.39 4.72
C SER A 73 2.60 2.10 3.95
N ALA A 74 3.51 1.22 4.41
CA ALA A 74 3.68 -0.10 3.82
C ALA A 74 2.35 -0.88 3.86
N LEU A 75 1.67 -0.91 5.01
CA LEU A 75 0.36 -1.58 5.14
C LEU A 75 -0.71 -1.02 4.21
N PHE A 76 -0.68 0.29 3.90
CA PHE A 76 -1.60 0.91 2.94
C PHE A 76 -1.40 0.43 1.49
N PHE A 77 -0.18 0.03 1.14
CA PHE A 77 0.12 -0.52 -0.18
C PHE A 77 -0.17 -2.02 -0.26
N GLU A 78 0.06 -2.75 0.83
CA GLU A 78 0.01 -4.21 0.82
C GLU A 78 -1.37 -4.77 1.20
N GLU A 79 -1.98 -4.35 2.31
CA GLU A 79 -3.18 -5.04 2.82
C GLU A 79 -4.42 -4.94 1.91
N PRO A 80 -4.77 -3.78 1.33
CA PRO A 80 -5.92 -3.71 0.42
C PRO A 80 -5.73 -4.58 -0.82
N VAL A 81 -4.49 -4.67 -1.32
CA VAL A 81 -4.14 -5.48 -2.49
C VAL A 81 -4.11 -6.96 -2.13
N ASP A 82 -3.55 -7.35 -0.98
CA ASP A 82 -3.58 -8.71 -0.45
C ASP A 82 -5.03 -9.22 -0.36
N ARG A 83 -5.95 -8.41 0.15
CA ARG A 83 -7.37 -8.80 0.24
C ARG A 83 -7.99 -9.04 -1.13
N LEU A 84 -7.71 -8.19 -2.12
CA LEU A 84 -8.17 -8.39 -3.50
C LEU A 84 -7.54 -9.64 -4.14
N GLN A 85 -6.25 -9.87 -3.90
CA GLN A 85 -5.53 -11.02 -4.44
C GLN A 85 -6.00 -12.34 -3.82
N ARG A 86 -6.34 -12.35 -2.53
CA ARG A 86 -6.94 -13.51 -1.86
C ARG A 86 -8.30 -13.88 -2.45
N GLU A 87 -9.11 -12.89 -2.82
CA GLU A 87 -10.37 -13.15 -3.53
C GLU A 87 -10.08 -13.72 -4.92
N ALA A 88 -9.25 -13.02 -5.69
CA ALA A 88 -8.97 -13.39 -7.07
C ALA A 88 -8.24 -14.72 -7.24
N MET A 89 -7.37 -15.14 -6.30
CA MET A 89 -6.69 -16.44 -6.39
C MET A 89 -7.64 -17.63 -6.19
N ASN A 90 -8.75 -17.41 -5.48
CA ASN A 90 -9.74 -18.43 -5.15
C ASN A 90 -10.90 -18.49 -6.15
N ASP A 91 -11.09 -17.44 -6.97
CA ASP A 91 -12.09 -17.41 -8.03
C ASP A 91 -11.63 -18.22 -9.27
N GLU A 92 -12.38 -19.27 -9.61
CA GLU A 92 -12.09 -20.13 -10.77
C GLU A 92 -12.35 -19.47 -12.13
N THR A 93 -13.09 -18.36 -12.16
CA THR A 93 -13.35 -17.58 -13.39
C THR A 93 -12.16 -16.71 -13.79
N ILE A 94 -11.20 -16.49 -12.89
CA ILE A 94 -9.98 -15.72 -13.14
C ILE A 94 -8.94 -16.59 -13.86
N GLN A 95 -8.18 -15.96 -14.76
CA GLN A 95 -7.12 -16.60 -15.53
C GLN A 95 -6.16 -17.40 -14.62
N PRO A 96 -5.91 -18.70 -14.88
CA PRO A 96 -5.13 -19.57 -13.99
C PRO A 96 -3.72 -19.06 -13.66
N LEU A 97 -3.02 -18.47 -14.63
CA LEU A 97 -1.72 -17.85 -14.43
C LEU A 97 -1.80 -16.72 -13.38
N LEU A 98 -2.83 -15.87 -13.48
CA LEU A 98 -3.00 -14.73 -12.58
C LEU A 98 -3.33 -15.19 -11.16
N ARG A 99 -4.15 -16.24 -11.02
CA ARG A 99 -4.43 -16.88 -9.72
C ARG A 99 -3.15 -17.41 -9.06
N MET A 100 -2.25 -18.00 -9.85
CA MET A 100 -0.97 -18.50 -9.32
C MET A 100 -0.03 -17.36 -8.89
N VAL A 101 0.07 -16.29 -9.70
CA VAL A 101 0.83 -15.09 -9.36
C VAL A 101 0.34 -14.49 -8.04
N TYR A 102 -0.97 -14.37 -7.87
CA TYR A 102 -1.57 -13.88 -6.62
C TYR A 102 -1.32 -14.82 -5.46
N ARG A 103 -1.41 -16.14 -5.65
CA ARG A 103 -1.12 -17.12 -4.59
C ARG A 103 0.31 -17.02 -4.09
N ILE A 104 1.28 -16.90 -5.01
CA ILE A 104 2.71 -16.74 -4.64
C ILE A 104 2.88 -15.44 -3.85
N HIS A 105 2.40 -14.31 -4.39
CA HIS A 105 2.54 -13.00 -3.77
C HIS A 105 1.93 -12.96 -2.36
N VAL A 106 0.69 -13.44 -2.21
CA VAL A 106 -0.04 -13.47 -0.93
C VAL A 106 0.67 -14.31 0.14
N LEU A 107 1.33 -15.40 -0.26
CA LEU A 107 2.08 -16.24 0.68
C LEU A 107 3.36 -15.55 1.14
N GLU A 108 4.11 -14.95 0.21
CA GLU A 108 5.36 -14.24 0.47
C GLU A 108 5.11 -12.96 1.30
N GLU A 109 4.05 -12.20 1.01
CA GLU A 109 3.75 -10.90 1.61
C GLU A 109 3.27 -10.97 3.07
N SER A 110 2.80 -12.14 3.52
CA SER A 110 2.29 -12.34 4.89
C SER A 110 3.32 -11.95 5.97
N ARG A 111 4.61 -12.17 5.70
CA ARG A 111 5.71 -11.84 6.60
C ARG A 111 6.00 -10.33 6.65
N HIS A 112 5.87 -9.64 5.51
CA HIS A 112 6.12 -8.20 5.38
C HIS A 112 5.03 -7.42 6.13
N VAL A 113 3.77 -7.81 5.93
CA VAL A 113 2.62 -7.24 6.66
C VAL A 113 2.78 -7.43 8.17
N THR A 114 3.19 -8.63 8.61
CA THR A 114 3.40 -8.91 10.04
C THR A 114 4.49 -8.01 10.62
N TYR A 115 5.66 -7.94 9.98
CA TYR A 115 6.76 -7.08 10.43
C TYR A 115 6.36 -5.61 10.44
N ALA A 116 5.69 -5.12 9.40
CA ALA A 116 5.26 -3.74 9.29
C ALA A 116 4.26 -3.35 10.40
N ARG A 117 3.34 -4.25 10.80
CA ARG A 117 2.43 -4.03 11.94
C ARG A 117 3.20 -3.89 13.25
N GLU A 118 4.12 -4.81 13.53
CA GLU A 118 4.93 -4.78 14.75
C GLU A 118 5.84 -3.54 14.80
N ALA A 119 6.46 -3.20 13.68
CA ALA A 119 7.32 -2.03 13.56
C ALA A 119 6.53 -0.72 13.69
N ALA A 120 5.31 -0.63 13.13
CA ALA A 120 4.43 0.51 13.31
C ALA A 120 4.05 0.70 14.79
N LEU A 121 3.69 -0.37 15.50
CA LEU A 121 3.37 -0.31 16.93
C LEU A 121 4.57 0.13 17.78
N ARG A 122 5.74 -0.51 17.59
CA ARG A 122 6.97 -0.17 18.31
C ARG A 122 7.37 1.29 18.09
N THR A 123 7.45 1.71 16.83
CA THR A 123 7.87 3.09 16.50
C THR A 123 6.84 4.12 16.97
N MET A 124 5.55 3.78 17.01
CA MET A 124 4.50 4.67 17.55
C MET A 124 4.61 4.80 19.07
N ALA A 125 4.94 3.71 19.78
CA ALA A 125 5.19 3.73 21.23
C ALA A 125 6.40 4.62 21.58
N GLU A 126 7.47 4.53 20.80
CA GLU A 126 8.70 5.34 20.98
C GLU A 126 8.53 6.81 20.55
N ALA A 127 7.55 7.12 19.70
CA ALA A 127 7.35 8.46 19.18
C ALA A 127 6.87 9.46 20.25
N GLY A 128 7.51 10.63 20.31
CA GLY A 128 7.03 11.75 21.14
C GLY A 128 5.73 12.37 20.62
N PRO A 129 5.05 13.23 21.43
CA PRO A 129 3.71 13.73 21.13
C PRO A 129 3.58 14.46 19.78
N LEU A 130 4.57 15.31 19.45
CA LEU A 130 4.60 16.03 18.16
C LEU A 130 4.77 15.06 16.98
N SER A 131 5.67 14.09 17.12
CA SER A 131 5.89 13.06 16.10
C SER A 131 4.61 12.26 15.87
N ARG A 132 3.95 11.78 16.93
CA ARG A 132 2.66 11.06 16.83
C ARG A 132 1.61 11.88 16.07
N ARG A 133 1.47 13.17 16.38
CA ARG A 133 0.52 14.07 15.70
C ARG A 133 0.82 14.21 14.20
N LEU A 134 2.08 14.39 13.82
CA LEU A 134 2.46 14.50 12.40
C LEU A 134 2.25 13.18 11.65
N ASN A 135 2.62 12.05 12.26
CA ASN A 135 2.41 10.74 11.66
C ASN A 135 0.92 10.41 11.46
N ARG A 136 0.06 10.76 12.44
CA ARG A 136 -1.41 10.64 12.32
C ARG A 136 -1.97 11.40 11.12
N ILE A 137 -1.53 12.64 10.93
CA ILE A 137 -1.94 13.46 9.78
C ILE A 137 -1.48 12.81 8.48
N GLY A 138 -0.21 12.36 8.42
CA GLY A 138 0.31 11.65 7.25
C GLY A 138 -0.51 10.41 6.90
N VAL A 139 -0.79 9.56 7.89
CA VAL A 139 -1.59 8.33 7.70
C VAL A 139 -3.03 8.65 7.27
N ALA A 140 -3.65 9.68 7.86
CA ALA A 140 -4.95 10.17 7.40
C ALA A 140 -4.94 10.62 5.93
N MET A 141 -3.88 11.30 5.49
CA MET A 141 -3.73 11.69 4.09
C MET A 141 -3.55 10.48 3.15
N LEU A 142 -2.83 9.44 3.59
CA LEU A 142 -2.73 8.17 2.87
C LEU A 142 -4.10 7.51 2.72
N ALA A 143 -4.86 7.40 3.83
CA ALA A 143 -6.21 6.89 3.82
C ALA A 143 -7.08 7.63 2.81
N TRP A 144 -7.08 8.96 2.85
CA TRP A 144 -7.82 9.79 1.89
C TRP A 144 -7.40 9.57 0.43
N SER A 145 -6.13 9.26 0.18
CA SER A 145 -5.61 9.01 -1.16
C SER A 145 -5.90 7.60 -1.70
N LEU A 146 -6.14 6.61 -0.84
CA LEU A 146 -6.23 5.19 -1.22
C LEU A 146 -7.26 4.95 -2.34
N GLY A 147 -8.49 5.44 -2.14
CA GLY A 147 -9.57 5.33 -3.13
C GLY A 147 -9.33 6.07 -4.44
N ARG A 148 -8.37 6.99 -4.49
CA ARG A 148 -7.98 7.67 -5.73
C ARG A 148 -6.87 6.95 -6.46
N THR A 149 -5.98 6.29 -5.71
CA THR A 149 -4.79 5.60 -6.23
C THR A 149 -5.14 4.27 -6.89
N LEU A 150 -6.14 3.55 -6.36
CA LEU A 150 -6.62 2.30 -6.95
C LEU A 150 -7.32 2.51 -8.30
N LEU A 151 -7.89 3.70 -8.53
CA LEU A 151 -8.50 4.06 -9.80
C LEU A 151 -7.47 4.69 -10.74
N ARG A 152 -7.18 4.02 -11.86
CA ARG A 152 -6.22 4.51 -12.86
C ARG A 152 -6.97 4.98 -14.12
N PRO A 153 -6.97 6.28 -14.46
CA PRO A 153 -7.62 6.82 -15.67
C PRO A 153 -7.19 6.12 -16.97
N ALA A 154 -5.95 5.62 -17.03
CA ALA A 154 -5.44 4.88 -18.17
C ALA A 154 -6.15 3.53 -18.38
N THR A 155 -6.62 2.87 -17.32
CA THR A 155 -7.37 1.61 -17.42
C THR A 155 -8.71 1.85 -18.12
N TYR A 156 -9.44 2.91 -17.76
CA TYR A 156 -10.69 3.28 -18.45
C TYR A 156 -10.47 3.61 -19.92
N ARG A 157 -9.41 4.37 -20.24
CA ARG A 157 -9.07 4.66 -21.64
C ARG A 157 -8.78 3.41 -22.45
N ARG A 158 -8.08 2.42 -21.87
CA ARG A 158 -7.82 1.14 -22.53
C ARG A 158 -9.08 0.31 -22.76
N ALA A 159 -10.10 0.49 -21.91
CA ALA A 159 -11.42 -0.10 -22.10
C ALA A 159 -12.30 0.68 -23.10
N GLY A 160 -11.77 1.71 -23.79
CA GLY A 160 -12.52 2.50 -24.75
C GLY A 160 -13.43 3.57 -24.14
N LEU A 161 -13.29 3.86 -22.84
CA LEU A 161 -14.12 4.84 -22.12
C LEU A 161 -13.47 6.23 -22.07
N ASP A 162 -14.29 7.28 -21.97
CA ASP A 162 -13.80 8.61 -21.59
C ASP A 162 -13.20 8.54 -20.18
N SER A 163 -11.87 8.66 -20.11
CA SER A 163 -11.14 8.45 -18.86
C SER A 163 -11.51 9.44 -17.75
N ARG A 164 -11.93 10.68 -18.08
CA ARG A 164 -12.26 11.69 -17.07
C ARG A 164 -13.67 11.47 -16.54
N ALA A 165 -14.63 11.20 -17.43
CA ALA A 165 -16.00 10.89 -17.06
C ALA A 165 -16.05 9.58 -16.26
N ALA A 166 -15.41 8.51 -16.75
CA ALA A 166 -15.37 7.22 -16.07
C ALA A 166 -14.72 7.31 -14.69
N TYR A 167 -13.61 8.05 -14.56
CA TYR A 167 -12.96 8.27 -13.27
C TYR A 167 -13.86 9.02 -12.26
N ARG A 168 -14.57 10.07 -12.70
CA ARG A 168 -15.52 10.78 -11.83
C ARG A 168 -16.68 9.89 -11.39
N VAL A 169 -17.25 9.12 -12.32
CA VAL A 169 -18.33 8.18 -12.01
C VAL A 169 -17.85 7.12 -11.02
N ALA A 170 -16.68 6.53 -11.24
CA ALA A 170 -16.11 5.54 -10.34
C ALA A 170 -15.82 6.10 -8.94
N LEU A 171 -15.28 7.32 -8.84
CA LEU A 171 -15.06 7.99 -7.55
C LEU A 171 -16.34 8.30 -6.79
N ALA A 172 -17.45 8.52 -7.48
CA ALA A 172 -18.75 8.79 -6.87
C ALA A 172 -19.58 7.51 -6.63
N ASN A 173 -19.12 6.35 -7.09
CA ASN A 173 -19.87 5.10 -7.06
C ASN A 173 -19.99 4.56 -5.62
N PRO A 174 -21.21 4.40 -5.06
CA PRO A 174 -21.41 3.82 -3.73
C PRO A 174 -20.85 2.40 -3.57
N HIS A 175 -20.93 1.58 -4.62
CA HIS A 175 -20.36 0.22 -4.61
C HIS A 175 -18.85 0.25 -4.55
N TYR A 176 -18.21 1.25 -5.17
CA TYR A 176 -16.76 1.43 -5.05
C TYR A 176 -16.38 1.80 -3.61
N HIS A 177 -17.16 2.65 -2.95
CA HIS A 177 -16.93 3.00 -1.54
C HIS A 177 -17.14 1.80 -0.61
N GLU A 178 -18.12 0.94 -0.90
CA GLU A 178 -18.32 -0.32 -0.19
C GLU A 178 -17.13 -1.28 -0.38
N SER A 179 -16.68 -1.47 -1.62
CA SER A 179 -15.48 -2.27 -1.89
C SER A 179 -14.25 -1.71 -1.18
N LEU A 180 -14.09 -0.39 -1.13
CA LEU A 180 -12.99 0.25 -0.40
C LEU A 180 -13.02 -0.04 1.10
N ARG A 181 -14.19 0.05 1.74
CA ARG A 181 -14.34 -0.34 3.15
C ARG A 181 -14.01 -1.81 3.37
N TRP A 182 -14.49 -2.68 2.47
CA TRP A 182 -14.23 -4.11 2.57
C TRP A 182 -12.75 -4.49 2.39
N VAL A 183 -12.03 -3.91 1.41
CA VAL A 183 -10.60 -4.22 1.21
C VAL A 183 -9.73 -3.65 2.32
N SER A 184 -10.13 -2.55 2.96
CA SER A 184 -9.33 -1.84 3.96
C SER A 184 -9.74 -2.12 5.40
N GLU A 185 -10.76 -2.95 5.65
CA GLU A 185 -11.33 -3.21 6.97
C GLU A 185 -10.27 -3.52 8.05
N ARG A 186 -9.37 -4.48 7.77
CA ARG A 186 -8.31 -4.90 8.70
C ARG A 186 -7.24 -3.83 8.92
N LEU A 187 -6.97 -3.04 7.90
CA LEU A 187 -6.04 -1.91 7.96
C LEU A 187 -6.62 -0.78 8.81
N VAL A 188 -7.91 -0.46 8.62
CA VAL A 188 -8.62 0.56 9.39
C VAL A 188 -8.68 0.16 10.86
N ALA A 189 -9.04 -1.09 11.17
CA ALA A 189 -9.05 -1.60 12.53
C ALA A 189 -7.67 -1.48 13.19
N PHE A 190 -6.62 -1.91 12.50
CA PHE A 190 -5.24 -1.74 12.98
C PHE A 190 -4.88 -0.28 13.22
N CYS A 191 -5.20 0.62 12.30
CA CYS A 191 -4.92 2.04 12.45
C CYS A 191 -5.66 2.64 13.65
N ALA A 192 -6.89 2.19 13.95
CA ALA A 192 -7.63 2.59 15.13
C ALA A 192 -6.89 2.14 16.40
N ASP A 193 -6.54 0.85 16.49
CA ASP A 193 -5.89 0.24 17.66
C ASP A 193 -4.48 0.81 17.91
N ALA A 194 -3.72 1.06 16.84
CA ALA A 194 -2.39 1.64 16.90
C ALA A 194 -2.38 3.16 17.16
N GLY A 195 -3.57 3.79 17.31
CA GLY A 195 -3.69 5.22 17.64
C GLY A 195 -3.41 6.16 16.46
N PHE A 196 -3.58 5.70 15.21
CA PHE A 196 -3.46 6.52 14.00
C PHE A 196 -4.74 7.31 13.67
N ILE A 197 -5.89 6.97 14.28
CA ILE A 197 -7.20 7.61 14.05
C ILE A 197 -7.61 8.49 15.24
N GLU A 198 -6.63 9.08 15.93
CA GLU A 198 -6.89 9.98 17.06
C GLU A 198 -6.84 11.47 16.66
N GLY A 199 -7.75 12.25 17.25
CA GLY A 199 -7.82 13.69 17.13
C GLY A 199 -8.77 14.18 16.04
N TRP A 200 -9.44 15.30 16.29
CA TRP A 200 -10.55 15.79 15.47
C TRP A 200 -10.19 15.98 13.98
N LEU A 201 -9.01 16.53 13.69
CA LEU A 201 -8.56 16.78 12.33
C LEU A 201 -8.31 15.46 11.57
N THR A 202 -7.57 14.55 12.21
CA THR A 202 -7.26 13.22 11.69
C THR A 202 -8.54 12.45 11.39
N SER A 203 -9.45 12.33 12.37
CA SER A 203 -10.72 11.64 12.19
C SER A 203 -11.62 12.30 11.11
N ALA A 204 -11.55 13.62 10.94
CA ALA A 204 -12.26 14.31 9.86
C ALA A 204 -11.70 14.00 8.47
N ILE A 205 -10.39 13.78 8.32
CA ILE A 205 -9.79 13.34 7.05
C ILE A 205 -10.15 11.89 6.76
N TRP A 206 -10.07 11.01 7.76
CA TRP A 206 -10.48 9.61 7.64
C TRP A 206 -11.96 9.46 7.24
N ARG A 207 -12.88 10.25 7.79
CA ARG A 207 -14.28 10.22 7.33
C ARG A 207 -14.45 10.63 5.87
N ARG A 208 -13.53 11.45 5.33
CA ARG A 208 -13.50 11.83 3.91
C ARG A 208 -12.79 10.83 3.01
N SER A 209 -12.16 9.79 3.56
CA SER A 209 -11.51 8.74 2.76
C SER A 209 -12.46 7.69 2.22
N HIS A 210 -13.70 7.65 2.74
CA HIS A 210 -14.66 6.56 2.52
C HIS A 210 -14.19 5.19 3.06
N LEU A 211 -13.21 5.17 3.96
CA LEU A 211 -12.76 3.95 4.64
C LEU A 211 -13.39 3.78 6.05
N LEU A 212 -13.99 4.85 6.59
CA LEU A 212 -14.79 4.85 7.83
C LEU A 212 -16.29 4.88 7.51
#